data_AF-A0A6L2M2R7-F1
#
_entry.id   AF-A0A6L2M2R7-F1
#
_cell.length_a   1.000
_cell.length_b   1.000
_cell.length_c   1.000
_cell.angle_alpha   90.00
_cell.angle_beta   90.00
_cell.angle_gamma   90.00
#
_symmetry.space_group_name_H-M   'P 1'
#
loop_
_entity.id
_entity.type
_entity.pdbx_description
1 polymer ?
#
loop_
_entity_poly.entity_id
_entity_poly.type
_entity_poly.pdbx_seq_one_letter_code
_entity_poly.pdbx_strand_id
1 'polypeptide(L)'
;MAIDSTPSTEPHPSWFTPKRLLVVFCVINMVNYIDRGAIASNGVNGSLRTCTESGVCSDGSGIQGDFDLSNFKDGVLSSAFMVGLLIASPIFASLAKSINPFRLIGVGLSVWTFAAAGCGISVDFWSITICRMLVGVGEASFISLAAPFIDDNAPAAQRTAWLGIFYMCIPTGVAVGYVYGGLVGTGPFFCE
;
A
#
# COMPACT_ATOMS: atom_id res chain seq x y z
N MET A 1 4.33 58.61 -5.58
CA MET A 1 5.04 57.68 -4.68
C MET A 1 4.63 56.27 -5.10
N ALA A 2 5.40 55.65 -6.00
CA ALA A 2 5.11 54.31 -6.49
C ALA A 2 5.73 53.30 -5.51
N ILE A 3 4.90 52.42 -4.95
CA ILE A 3 5.33 51.32 -4.10
C ILE A 3 5.90 50.20 -4.99
N ASP A 4 7.19 49.98 -4.87
CA ASP A 4 7.91 48.87 -5.51
C ASP A 4 7.52 47.56 -4.81
N SER A 5 6.67 46.76 -5.44
CA SER A 5 6.28 45.43 -4.97
C SER A 5 7.31 44.40 -5.43
N THR A 6 8.43 44.30 -4.74
CA THR A 6 9.38 43.19 -4.91
C THR A 6 8.77 41.93 -4.26
N PRO A 7 8.49 40.84 -5.00
CA PRO A 7 8.03 39.62 -4.40
C PRO A 7 9.21 38.98 -3.66
N SER A 8 9.11 38.90 -2.33
CA SER A 8 10.05 38.17 -1.48
C SER A 8 10.06 36.70 -1.89
N THR A 9 11.05 36.31 -2.70
CA THR A 9 11.31 34.90 -3.03
C THR A 9 11.86 34.26 -1.77
N GLU A 10 10.99 33.61 -0.99
CA GLU A 10 11.45 32.81 0.15
C GLU A 10 12.45 31.75 -0.35
N PRO A 11 13.53 31.49 0.40
CA PRO A 11 14.54 30.53 0.00
C PRO A 11 13.94 29.12 0.04
N HIS A 12 13.52 28.61 -1.12
CA HIS A 12 13.13 27.20 -1.24
C HIS A 12 14.31 26.33 -0.80
N PRO A 13 14.17 25.54 0.29
CA PRO A 13 15.24 24.65 0.73
C PRO A 13 15.58 23.68 -0.40
N SER A 14 16.84 23.70 -0.84
CA SER A 14 17.34 23.01 -2.05
C SER A 14 17.25 21.47 -2.03
N TRP A 15 16.77 20.90 -0.92
CA TRP A 15 16.58 19.46 -0.76
C TRP A 15 15.25 18.95 -1.33
N PHE A 16 14.21 19.79 -1.36
CA PHE A 16 12.86 19.48 -1.88
C PHE A 16 12.73 19.87 -3.36
N THR A 17 13.42 19.17 -4.25
CA THR A 17 13.14 19.30 -5.68
C THR A 17 11.81 18.59 -5.99
N PRO A 18 10.85 19.23 -6.70
CA PRO A 18 9.58 18.59 -7.07
C PRO A 18 9.77 17.22 -7.75
N LYS A 19 10.84 17.06 -8.52
CA LYS A 19 11.21 15.77 -9.15
C LYS A 19 11.57 14.67 -8.14
N ARG A 20 12.26 15.02 -7.05
CA ARG A 20 12.60 14.06 -5.98
C ARG A 20 11.35 13.62 -5.22
N LEU A 21 10.43 14.56 -4.97
CA LEU A 21 9.13 14.25 -4.38
C LEU A 21 8.32 13.28 -5.24
N LEU A 22 8.28 13.51 -6.56
CA LEU A 22 7.63 12.60 -7.50
C LEU A 22 8.24 11.20 -7.44
N VAL A 23 9.57 11.09 -7.41
CA VAL A 23 10.26 9.80 -7.29
C VAL A 23 9.90 9.11 -5.97
N VAL A 24 9.96 9.82 -4.85
CA VAL A 24 9.59 9.27 -3.53
C VAL A 24 8.15 8.78 -3.54
N PHE A 25 7.21 9.56 -4.11
CA PHE A 25 5.82 9.15 -4.20
C PHE A 25 5.62 7.96 -5.13
N CYS A 26 6.29 7.89 -6.29
CA CYS A 26 6.21 6.69 -7.12
C CYS A 26 6.79 5.47 -6.42
N VAL A 27 7.91 5.59 -5.68
CA VAL A 27 8.47 4.49 -4.89
C VAL A 27 7.49 4.03 -3.82
N ILE A 28 6.92 4.95 -3.04
CA ILE A 28 5.91 4.61 -2.03
C ILE A 28 4.68 3.96 -2.69
N ASN A 29 4.23 4.49 -3.82
CA ASN A 29 3.12 3.94 -4.57
C ASN A 29 3.43 2.51 -5.01
N MET A 30 4.63 2.28 -5.55
CA MET A 30 5.08 0.97 -5.98
C MET A 30 5.13 -0.02 -4.80
N VAL A 31 5.65 0.39 -3.65
CA VAL A 31 5.71 -0.45 -2.43
C VAL A 31 4.31 -0.83 -1.95
N ASN A 32 3.39 0.13 -1.87
CA ASN A 32 1.99 -0.13 -1.48
C ASN A 32 1.31 -1.11 -2.46
N TYR A 33 1.49 -0.91 -3.76
CA TYR A 33 0.91 -1.81 -4.76
C TYR A 33 1.61 -3.17 -4.84
N ILE A 34 2.88 -3.28 -4.43
CA ILE A 34 3.56 -4.56 -4.23
C ILE A 34 2.92 -5.33 -3.08
N ASP A 35 2.63 -4.69 -1.94
CA ASP A 35 1.93 -5.34 -0.81
C ASP A 35 0.58 -5.89 -1.25
N ARG A 36 -0.21 -5.09 -1.99
CA ARG A 36 -1.48 -5.56 -2.58
C ARG A 36 -1.30 -6.71 -3.55
N GLY A 37 -0.30 -6.65 -4.43
CA GLY A 37 0.01 -7.71 -5.39
C GLY A 37 0.40 -9.02 -4.70
N ALA A 38 1.17 -8.95 -3.61
CA ALA A 38 1.59 -10.11 -2.84
C ALA A 38 0.39 -10.80 -2.15
N ILE A 39 -0.56 -10.04 -1.60
CA ILE A 39 -1.81 -10.59 -1.04
C ILE A 39 -2.65 -11.24 -2.13
N ALA A 40 -2.83 -10.57 -3.26
CA ALA A 40 -3.59 -11.12 -4.38
C ALA A 40 -2.99 -12.43 -4.90
N SER A 41 -1.65 -12.56 -4.86
CA SER A 41 -0.95 -13.80 -5.19
C SER A 41 -1.27 -14.94 -4.23
N ASN A 42 -1.34 -14.68 -2.92
CA ASN A 42 -1.71 -15.70 -1.94
C ASN A 42 -3.12 -16.29 -2.17
N GLY A 43 -4.07 -15.48 -2.63
CA GLY A 43 -5.44 -15.97 -2.92
C GLY A 43 -5.56 -16.87 -4.16
N VAL A 44 -4.53 -16.93 -5.01
CA VAL A 44 -4.56 -17.70 -6.28
C VAL A 44 -3.43 -18.72 -6.42
N ASN A 45 -2.27 -18.48 -5.79
CA ASN A 45 -1.14 -19.41 -5.69
C ASN A 45 -1.11 -20.17 -4.35
N GLY A 46 -1.91 -19.74 -3.37
CA GLY A 46 -2.13 -20.49 -2.13
C GLY A 46 -2.99 -21.72 -2.39
N SER A 47 -2.65 -22.83 -1.76
CA SER A 47 -3.41 -24.07 -1.86
C SER A 47 -3.61 -24.66 -0.47
N LEU A 48 -4.84 -25.05 -0.13
CA LEU A 48 -5.10 -25.78 1.10
C LEU A 48 -4.40 -27.15 1.08
N ARG A 49 -3.93 -27.57 2.25
CA ARG A 49 -3.45 -28.94 2.48
C ARG A 49 -4.62 -29.89 2.19
N THR A 50 -4.53 -30.64 1.09
CA THR A 50 -5.58 -31.58 0.68
C THR A 50 -5.06 -33.00 0.88
N CYS A 51 -5.73 -33.75 1.76
CA CYS A 51 -5.48 -35.17 1.95
C CYS A 51 -6.50 -35.98 1.15
N THR A 52 -6.01 -36.83 0.27
CA THR A 52 -6.84 -37.76 -0.50
C THR A 52 -7.30 -38.89 0.41
N GLU A 53 -8.45 -39.53 0.15
CA GLU A 53 -8.95 -40.69 0.95
C GLU A 53 -7.94 -41.86 1.04
N SER A 54 -6.94 -41.90 0.18
CA SER A 54 -5.82 -42.85 0.18
C SER A 54 -4.69 -42.54 1.17
N GLY A 55 -4.82 -41.50 2.01
CA GLY A 55 -3.84 -41.14 3.05
C GLY A 55 -2.62 -40.35 2.55
N VAL A 56 -2.62 -39.93 1.28
CA VAL A 56 -1.58 -39.07 0.71
C VAL A 56 -2.02 -37.61 0.85
N CYS A 57 -1.30 -36.86 1.68
CA CYS A 57 -1.52 -35.44 1.92
C CYS A 57 -0.58 -34.60 1.06
N SER A 58 -1.13 -33.71 0.24
CA SER A 58 -0.35 -32.67 -0.43
C SER A 58 -0.13 -31.53 0.55
N ASP A 59 1.12 -31.11 0.77
CA ASP A 59 1.43 -29.95 1.62
C ASP A 59 0.75 -28.71 1.01
N GLY A 60 0.06 -27.94 1.86
CA GLY A 60 -0.58 -26.69 1.45
C GLY A 60 0.49 -25.61 1.22
N SER A 61 0.31 -24.76 0.21
CA SER A 61 1.23 -23.67 -0.11
C SER A 61 0.67 -22.32 0.34
N GLY A 62 1.53 -21.44 0.84
CA GLY A 62 1.17 -20.08 1.27
C GLY A 62 0.34 -20.01 2.57
N ILE A 63 -0.24 -18.83 2.85
CA ILE A 63 -1.04 -18.56 4.07
C ILE A 63 -2.25 -19.51 4.24
N GLN A 64 -2.77 -20.07 3.14
CA GLN A 64 -3.89 -21.02 3.16
C GLN A 64 -3.50 -22.40 3.71
N GLY A 65 -2.25 -22.84 3.51
CA GLY A 65 -1.73 -24.11 3.99
C GLY A 65 -1.40 -24.11 5.50
N ASP A 66 -0.85 -22.99 6.00
CA ASP A 66 -0.39 -22.85 7.38
C ASP A 66 -1.51 -22.63 8.40
N PHE A 67 -2.62 -22.01 7.98
CA PHE A 67 -3.70 -21.63 8.89
C PHE A 67 -5.02 -22.40 8.65
N ASP A 68 -5.02 -23.42 7.77
CA ASP A 68 -6.21 -24.19 7.38
C ASP A 68 -7.38 -23.25 6.99
N LEU A 69 -7.07 -22.22 6.22
CA LEU A 69 -7.99 -21.12 5.93
C LEU A 69 -8.82 -21.47 4.70
N SER A 70 -10.09 -21.80 4.91
CA SER A 70 -11.10 -21.79 3.85
C SER A 70 -11.04 -20.47 3.07
N ASN A 71 -11.22 -20.51 1.74
CA ASN A 71 -11.28 -19.35 0.82
C ASN A 71 -12.10 -18.15 1.35
N PHE A 72 -13.06 -18.40 2.25
CA PHE A 72 -13.83 -17.39 2.97
C PHE A 72 -12.96 -16.44 3.82
N LYS A 73 -11.98 -16.97 4.57
CA LYS A 73 -11.15 -16.19 5.49
C LYS A 73 -10.15 -15.28 4.76
N ASP A 74 -9.63 -15.72 3.61
CA ASP A 74 -8.85 -14.85 2.71
C ASP A 74 -9.70 -13.70 2.15
N GLY A 75 -10.95 -13.99 1.79
CA GLY A 75 -11.91 -12.95 1.40
C GLY A 75 -12.17 -11.94 2.51
N VAL A 76 -12.26 -12.39 3.77
CA VAL A 76 -12.43 -11.53 4.95
C VAL A 76 -11.21 -10.62 5.16
N LEU A 77 -9.99 -11.12 4.98
CA LEU A 77 -8.77 -10.32 5.10
C LEU A 77 -8.72 -9.18 4.08
N SER A 78 -9.04 -9.48 2.81
CA SER A 78 -9.13 -8.45 1.76
C SER A 78 -10.27 -7.46 2.03
N SER A 79 -11.40 -7.93 2.57
CA SER A 79 -12.55 -7.08 2.90
C SER A 79 -12.24 -6.14 4.06
N ALA A 80 -11.57 -6.62 5.11
CA ALA A 80 -11.17 -5.81 6.27
C ALA A 80 -10.24 -4.67 5.87
N PHE A 81 -9.29 -4.96 4.97
CA PHE A 81 -8.44 -3.95 4.35
C PHE A 81 -9.26 -2.88 3.60
N MET A 82 -10.21 -3.30 2.74
CA MET A 82 -11.06 -2.37 1.99
C MET A 82 -11.94 -1.50 2.89
N VAL A 83 -12.49 -2.07 3.97
CA VAL A 83 -13.28 -1.32 4.95
C VAL A 83 -12.42 -0.25 5.62
N GLY A 84 -11.21 -0.60 6.07
CA GLY A 84 -10.26 0.36 6.65
C GLY A 84 -9.93 1.49 5.67
N LEU A 85 -9.70 1.14 4.40
CA LEU A 85 -9.40 2.12 3.36
C LEU A 85 -10.56 3.08 3.09
N LEU A 86 -11.78 2.55 2.92
CA LEU A 86 -12.96 3.34 2.57
C LEU A 86 -13.38 4.29 3.69
N ILE A 87 -13.27 3.86 4.95
CA ILE A 87 -13.59 4.70 6.11
C ILE A 87 -12.53 5.79 6.29
N ALA A 88 -11.25 5.45 6.14
CA ALA A 88 -10.16 6.38 6.38
C ALA A 88 -9.99 7.42 5.25
N SER A 89 -10.28 7.07 4.00
CA SER A 89 -10.11 7.96 2.84
C SER A 89 -10.81 9.32 2.99
N PRO A 90 -12.12 9.41 3.30
CA PRO A 90 -12.79 10.71 3.48
C PRO A 90 -12.27 11.46 4.72
N ILE A 91 -11.85 10.75 5.77
CA ILE A 91 -11.29 11.36 6.98
C ILE A 91 -9.98 12.08 6.63
N PHE A 92 -9.05 11.38 5.97
CA PHE A 92 -7.77 11.97 5.55
C PHE A 92 -7.95 13.08 4.51
N ALA A 93 -8.88 12.92 3.56
CA ALA A 93 -9.20 13.96 2.58
C ALA A 93 -9.76 15.24 3.23
N SER A 94 -10.58 15.10 4.28
CA SER A 94 -11.07 16.24 5.06
C SER A 94 -9.93 16.89 5.85
N LEU A 95 -9.08 16.09 6.47
CA LEU A 95 -7.98 16.55 7.32
C LEU A 95 -6.88 17.28 6.54
N ALA A 96 -6.69 16.94 5.26
CA ALA A 96 -5.75 17.64 4.38
C ALA A 96 -6.15 19.08 4.06
N LYS A 97 -7.40 19.50 4.33
CA LYS A 97 -7.81 20.90 4.20
C LYS A 97 -7.25 21.78 5.33
N SER A 98 -6.95 21.21 6.48
CA SER A 98 -6.48 21.95 7.67
C SER A 98 -5.04 21.60 8.08
N ILE A 99 -4.51 20.46 7.65
CA ILE A 99 -3.16 19.98 7.99
C ILE A 99 -2.35 19.74 6.71
N ASN A 100 -1.04 20.03 6.76
CA ASN A 100 -0.10 19.78 5.67
C ASN A 100 -0.18 18.31 5.16
N PRO A 101 -0.51 18.09 3.87
CA PRO A 101 -0.68 16.74 3.29
C PRO A 101 0.55 15.86 3.46
N PHE A 102 1.75 16.42 3.36
CA PHE A 102 3.00 15.69 3.53
C PHE A 102 3.13 15.06 4.93
N ARG A 103 2.70 15.77 5.97
CA ARG A 103 2.73 15.24 7.36
C ARG A 103 1.70 14.14 7.57
N LEU A 104 0.53 14.28 6.95
CA LEU A 104 -0.53 13.26 6.97
C LEU A 104 -0.07 11.97 6.28
N ILE A 105 0.56 12.08 5.11
CA ILE A 105 1.16 10.93 4.40
C ILE A 105 2.21 10.25 5.28
N GLY A 106 3.11 11.02 5.91
CA GLY A 106 4.12 10.46 6.81
C GLY A 106 3.53 9.70 8.00
N VAL A 107 2.48 10.23 8.63
CA VAL A 107 1.78 9.56 9.72
C VAL A 107 1.11 8.27 9.24
N GLY A 108 0.41 8.31 8.11
CA GLY A 108 -0.26 7.13 7.58
C GLY A 108 0.71 6.03 7.12
N LEU A 109 1.85 6.38 6.53
CA LEU A 109 2.91 5.42 6.19
C LEU A 109 3.55 4.80 7.44
N SER A 110 3.66 5.57 8.53
CA SER A 110 4.12 5.03 9.81
C SER A 110 3.13 3.98 10.33
N VAL A 111 1.83 4.31 10.34
CA VAL A 111 0.76 3.37 10.72
C VAL A 111 0.77 2.13 9.83
N TRP A 112 0.91 2.30 8.52
CA TRP A 112 1.02 1.20 7.56
C TRP A 112 2.20 0.28 7.89
N THR A 113 3.37 0.84 8.17
CA THR A 113 4.58 0.06 8.49
C THR A 113 4.42 -0.75 9.79
N PHE A 114 3.91 -0.12 10.85
CA PHE A 114 3.65 -0.83 12.11
C PHE A 114 2.58 -1.90 11.97
N ALA A 115 1.53 -1.63 11.21
CA ALA A 115 0.46 -2.58 10.96
C ALA A 115 0.93 -3.77 10.09
N ALA A 116 1.77 -3.51 9.08
CA ALA A 116 2.38 -4.54 8.23
C ALA A 116 3.34 -5.43 9.04
N ALA A 117 4.18 -4.83 9.89
CA ALA A 117 5.02 -5.58 10.83
C ALA A 117 4.17 -6.41 11.80
N GLY A 118 3.06 -5.84 12.31
CA GLY A 118 2.10 -6.55 13.16
C GLY A 118 1.46 -7.75 12.46
N CYS A 119 1.16 -7.66 11.14
CA CYS A 119 0.66 -8.80 10.37
C CYS A 119 1.65 -9.97 10.36
N GLY A 120 2.96 -9.70 10.31
CA GLY A 120 4.00 -10.73 10.26
C GLY A 120 4.27 -11.46 11.58
N ILE A 121 3.87 -10.88 12.71
CA ILE A 121 4.07 -11.46 14.07
C ILE A 121 2.76 -12.03 14.63
N SER A 122 1.63 -11.78 13.95
CA SER A 122 0.31 -12.18 14.42
C SER A 122 0.09 -13.69 14.31
N VAL A 123 -0.32 -14.32 15.41
CA VAL A 123 -0.61 -15.76 15.50
C VAL A 123 -2.09 -16.10 15.39
N ASP A 124 -2.99 -15.11 15.54
CA ASP A 124 -4.44 -15.30 15.50
C ASP A 124 -5.08 -14.64 14.27
N PHE A 125 -6.10 -15.30 13.70
CA PHE A 125 -6.87 -14.79 12.57
C PHE A 125 -7.48 -13.40 12.82
N TRP A 126 -8.02 -13.18 14.01
CA TRP A 126 -8.60 -11.88 14.40
C TRP A 126 -7.54 -10.78 14.53
N SER A 127 -6.36 -11.12 15.05
CA SER A 127 -5.22 -10.19 15.14
C SER A 127 -4.75 -9.77 13.74
N ILE A 128 -4.59 -10.72 12.81
CA ILE A 128 -4.24 -10.43 11.41
C ILE A 128 -5.32 -9.56 10.75
N THR A 129 -6.61 -9.86 10.98
CA THR A 129 -7.72 -9.08 10.42
C THR A 129 -7.70 -7.62 10.85
N ILE A 130 -7.45 -7.37 12.14
CA ILE A 130 -7.33 -6.00 12.68
C ILE A 130 -6.09 -5.31 12.10
N CYS A 131 -4.94 -5.99 12.08
CA CYS A 131 -3.73 -5.44 11.47
C CYS A 131 -3.97 -5.08 9.99
N ARG A 132 -4.72 -5.88 9.22
CA ARG A 132 -5.07 -5.56 7.83
C ARG A 132 -6.02 -4.39 7.68
N MET A 133 -6.97 -4.24 8.59
CA MET A 133 -7.79 -3.04 8.62
C MET A 133 -6.93 -1.79 8.87
N LEU A 134 -5.95 -1.85 9.79
CA LEU A 134 -5.01 -0.76 10.06
C LEU A 134 -4.07 -0.47 8.88
N VAL A 135 -3.61 -1.49 8.16
CA VAL A 135 -2.88 -1.32 6.89
C VAL A 135 -3.73 -0.52 5.89
N GLY A 136 -5.02 -0.84 5.75
CA GLY A 136 -5.95 -0.10 4.91
C GLY A 136 -6.13 1.37 5.33
N VAL A 137 -6.20 1.63 6.64
CA VAL A 137 -6.24 3.00 7.18
C VAL A 137 -4.97 3.77 6.84
N GLY A 138 -3.79 3.15 6.97
CA GLY A 138 -2.51 3.77 6.63
C GLY A 138 -2.41 4.10 5.13
N GLU A 139 -2.76 3.16 4.26
CA GLU A 139 -2.74 3.35 2.80
C GLU A 139 -3.70 4.43 2.32
N ALA A 140 -4.87 4.56 2.96
CA ALA A 140 -5.88 5.55 2.58
C ALA A 140 -5.33 6.98 2.58
N SER A 141 -4.41 7.28 3.52
CA SER A 141 -3.73 8.57 3.60
C SER A 141 -2.91 8.87 2.34
N PHE A 142 -2.21 7.87 1.80
CA PHE A 142 -1.37 8.05 0.63
C PHE A 142 -2.22 8.15 -0.63
N ILE A 143 -3.18 7.26 -0.81
CA ILE A 143 -4.06 7.21 -1.99
C ILE A 143 -4.87 8.50 -2.14
N SER A 144 -5.39 9.03 -1.02
CA SER A 144 -6.23 10.22 -1.05
C SER A 144 -5.44 11.53 -1.24
N LEU A 145 -4.16 11.56 -0.82
CA LEU A 145 -3.38 12.79 -0.74
C LEU A 145 -2.26 12.90 -1.79
N ALA A 146 -1.76 11.78 -2.32
CA ALA A 146 -0.64 11.79 -3.26
C ALA A 146 -0.98 12.48 -4.59
N ALA A 147 -2.12 12.16 -5.21
CA ALA A 147 -2.49 12.76 -6.50
C ALA A 147 -2.77 14.28 -6.43
N PRO A 148 -3.55 14.79 -5.45
CA PRO A 148 -3.71 16.24 -5.27
C PRO A 148 -2.38 16.95 -5.00
N PHE A 149 -1.52 16.37 -4.16
CA PHE A 149 -0.22 16.95 -3.86
C PHE A 149 0.70 17.01 -5.09
N ILE A 150 0.66 16.00 -5.97
CA ILE A 150 1.40 16.03 -7.23
C ILE A 150 0.85 17.11 -8.16
N ASP A 151 -0.48 17.26 -8.28
CA ASP A 151 -1.09 18.28 -9.15
C ASP A 151 -0.74 19.71 -8.70
N ASP A 152 -0.76 19.96 -7.39
CA ASP A 152 -0.43 21.25 -6.80
C ASP A 152 1.05 21.64 -6.99
N ASN A 153 1.96 20.66 -7.00
CA ASN A 153 3.40 20.89 -7.14
C ASN A 153 3.94 20.77 -8.58
N ALA A 154 3.15 20.21 -9.51
CA ALA A 154 3.59 19.97 -10.87
C ALA A 154 3.44 21.23 -11.77
N PRO A 155 4.41 21.49 -12.68
CA PRO A 155 4.31 22.57 -13.64
C PRO A 155 3.07 22.38 -14.52
N ALA A 156 2.27 23.44 -14.76
CA ALA A 156 1.01 23.34 -15.50
C ALA A 156 1.12 22.62 -16.86
N ALA A 157 2.23 22.83 -17.59
CA ALA A 157 2.49 22.18 -18.88
C ALA A 157 2.84 20.67 -18.79
N GLN A 158 3.20 20.17 -17.60
CA GLN A 158 3.65 18.79 -17.37
C GLN A 158 2.80 18.03 -16.35
N ARG A 159 1.74 18.62 -15.77
CA ARG A 159 0.86 17.97 -14.77
C ARG A 159 0.40 16.58 -15.21
N THR A 160 -0.08 16.46 -16.44
CA THR A 160 -0.54 15.17 -17.00
C THR A 160 0.59 14.15 -17.09
N ALA A 161 1.81 14.57 -17.44
CA ALA A 161 2.96 13.67 -17.50
C ALA A 161 3.38 13.19 -16.08
N TRP A 162 3.31 14.06 -15.09
CA TRP A 162 3.65 13.73 -13.69
C TRP A 162 2.64 12.75 -13.09
N LEU A 163 1.34 13.03 -13.27
CA LEU A 163 0.27 12.11 -12.87
C LEU A 163 0.34 10.80 -13.66
N GLY A 164 0.65 10.86 -14.96
CA GLY A 164 0.83 9.67 -15.80
C GLY A 164 1.95 8.76 -15.30
N ILE A 165 3.11 9.31 -14.94
CA ILE A 165 4.20 8.55 -14.32
C ILE A 165 3.74 7.92 -13.01
N PHE A 166 3.07 8.69 -12.14
CA PHE A 166 2.56 8.20 -10.87
C PHE A 166 1.58 7.01 -11.05
N TYR A 167 0.64 7.12 -11.98
CA TYR A 167 -0.32 6.06 -12.28
C TYR A 167 0.30 4.85 -12.97
N MET A 168 1.37 5.01 -13.75
CA MET A 168 2.13 3.89 -14.33
C MET A 168 2.83 3.03 -13.28
N CYS A 169 3.18 3.61 -12.12
CA CYS A 169 3.77 2.85 -11.01
C CYS A 169 2.76 1.84 -10.40
N ILE A 170 1.45 2.06 -10.58
CA ILE A 170 0.39 1.20 -10.04
C ILE A 170 0.36 -0.20 -10.68
N PRO A 171 0.09 -0.36 -12.00
CA PRO A 171 0.04 -1.68 -12.63
C PRO A 171 1.40 -2.39 -12.54
N THR A 172 2.50 -1.63 -12.60
CA THR A 172 3.86 -2.15 -12.44
C THR A 172 4.07 -2.74 -11.05
N GLY A 173 3.66 -2.00 -9.99
CA GLY A 173 3.77 -2.48 -8.61
C GLY A 173 2.95 -3.73 -8.34
N VAL A 174 1.70 -3.78 -8.82
CA VAL A 174 0.84 -4.97 -8.68
C VAL A 174 1.44 -6.18 -9.38
N ALA A 175 1.94 -6.02 -10.62
CA ALA A 175 2.56 -7.11 -11.37
C ALA A 175 3.80 -7.65 -10.65
N VAL A 176 4.68 -6.76 -10.17
CA VAL A 176 5.87 -7.14 -9.40
C VAL A 176 5.49 -7.84 -8.10
N GLY A 177 4.52 -7.30 -7.35
CA GLY A 177 4.04 -7.89 -6.11
C GLY A 177 3.40 -9.27 -6.32
N TYR A 178 2.67 -9.45 -7.41
CA TYR A 178 2.05 -10.72 -7.75
C TYR A 178 3.09 -11.82 -8.02
N VAL A 179 4.12 -11.50 -8.83
CA VAL A 179 5.23 -12.42 -9.12
C VAL A 179 6.03 -12.71 -7.85
N TYR A 180 6.36 -11.68 -7.06
CA TYR A 180 7.08 -11.82 -5.81
C TYR A 180 6.32 -12.69 -4.80
N GLY A 181 5.03 -12.44 -4.60
CA GLY A 181 4.17 -13.24 -3.72
C GLY A 181 4.06 -14.71 -4.17
N GLY A 182 4.08 -14.96 -5.48
CA GLY A 182 4.07 -16.31 -6.04
C GLY A 182 5.37 -17.05 -5.77
N LEU A 183 6.52 -16.39 -5.96
CA LEU A 183 7.85 -16.97 -5.72
C LEU A 183 8.11 -17.24 -4.23
N VAL A 184 7.67 -16.34 -3.34
CA VAL A 184 7.82 -16.52 -1.89
C VAL A 184 6.87 -17.60 -1.38
N GLY A 185 5.63 -17.67 -1.88
CA GLY A 185 4.67 -18.72 -1.54
C GLY A 185 5.03 -20.11 -2.09
N THR A 186 5.94 -20.20 -3.07
CA THR A 186 6.43 -21.47 -3.65
C THR A 186 7.90 -21.78 -3.33
N GLY A 187 8.56 -20.93 -2.54
CA GLY A 187 9.97 -21.06 -2.20
C GLY A 187 10.23 -22.10 -1.10
N PRO A 188 11.40 -22.79 -1.11
CA PRO A 188 11.73 -23.88 -0.19
C PRO A 188 11.90 -23.49 1.29
N PHE A 189 11.63 -22.24 1.66
CA PHE A 189 11.80 -21.72 3.03
C PHE A 189 10.59 -21.99 3.95
N PHE A 190 9.48 -22.47 3.38
CA PHE A 190 8.21 -22.73 4.09
C PHE A 190 7.80 -24.20 4.02
N CYS A 191 8.73 -25.08 3.59
CA CYS A 191 8.53 -26.52 3.47
C CYS A 191 9.37 -27.28 4.53
N GLU A 192 9.42 -26.76 5.75
CA GLU A 192 9.83 -27.50 6.95
C GLU A 192 8.83 -27.27 8.08
#